data_AF-A0AB34QQI0-F1
#
_entry.id   AF-A0AB34QQI0-F1
#
_cell.length_a   1.000
_cell.length_b   1.000
_cell.length_c   1.000
_cell.angle_alpha   90.00
_cell.angle_beta   90.00
_cell.angle_gamma   90.00
#
_symmetry.space_group_name_H-M   'P 1'
#
loop_
_entity.id
_entity.type
_entity.pdbx_description
1 polymer ?
#
loop_
_entity_poly.entity_id
_entity_poly.type
_entity_poly.pdbx_seq_one_letter_code
_entity_poly.pdbx_strand_id
1 'polypeptide(L)' 'MNTEFDWYKVIKGFYDDGLWTKERVYNTVGAGRITPEQYEEITGEKYTPPQ' A
#
# COMPACT_ATOMS: atom_id res chain seq x y z
N MET A 1 -13.98 16.55 -13.78
CA MET A 1 -12.65 16.11 -13.33
C MET A 1 -12.90 14.97 -12.34
N ASN A 2 -12.48 13.75 -12.65
CA ASN A 2 -12.57 12.66 -11.69
C ASN A 2 -11.42 12.84 -10.71
N THR A 3 -11.71 13.42 -9.55
CA THR A 3 -10.79 13.47 -8.41
C THR A 3 -10.76 12.09 -7.76
N GLU A 4 -9.90 11.21 -8.26
CA GLU A 4 -9.60 9.97 -7.55
C GLU A 4 -8.76 10.26 -6.30
N PHE A 5 -9.09 9.59 -5.21
CA PHE A 5 -8.41 9.73 -3.93
C PHE A 5 -7.03 9.04 -3.99
N ASP A 6 -5.97 9.75 -3.58
CA ASP A 6 -4.59 9.25 -3.61
C ASP A 6 -4.32 8.31 -2.42
N TRP A 7 -4.71 7.05 -2.58
CA TRP A 7 -4.50 6.01 -1.59
C TRP A 7 -3.03 5.76 -1.26
N TYR A 8 -2.14 5.90 -2.25
CA TYR A 8 -0.71 5.70 -2.07
C TYR A 8 -0.15 6.64 -1.00
N LYS A 9 -0.41 7.96 -1.12
CA LYS A 9 0.08 8.94 -0.14
C LYS A 9 -0.42 8.67 1.27
N VAL A 10 -1.70 8.31 1.40
CA VAL A 10 -2.32 8.05 2.70
C VAL A 10 -1.72 6.79 3.35
N ILE A 11 -1.62 5.69 2.60
CA ILE A 11 -1.10 4.42 3.12
C ILE A 11 0.39 4.54 3.44
N LYS A 12 1.17 5.20 2.57
CA LYS A 12 2.59 5.47 2.84
C LYS A 12 2.76 6.29 4.12
N GLY A 13 1.96 7.35 4.32
CA GLY A 13 2.02 8.14 5.55
C GLY A 13 1.76 7.31 6.81
N PHE A 14 0.72 6.47 6.81
CA PHE A 14 0.46 5.56 7.94
C PHE A 14 1.59 4.56 8.20
N TYR A 15 2.27 4.09 7.16
CA TYR A 15 3.40 3.18 7.31
C TYR A 15 4.65 3.90 7.83
N ASP A 16 4.99 5.06 7.26
CA ASP A 16 6.13 5.91 7.67
C ASP A 16 5.99 6.34 9.14
N ASP A 17 4.77 6.66 9.58
CA ASP A 17 4.46 7.02 10.97
C ASP A 17 4.48 5.82 11.94
N GLY A 18 4.71 4.60 11.43
CA GLY A 18 4.73 3.36 12.21
C GLY A 18 3.34 2.90 12.70
N LEU A 19 2.26 3.50 12.19
CA LEU A 19 0.88 3.19 12.58
C LEU A 19 0.38 1.90 11.90
N TRP A 20 0.97 1.53 10.77
CA TRP A 20 0.60 0.36 9.98
C TRP A 20 1.78 -0.60 9.82
N THR A 21 1.48 -1.90 9.91
CA THR A 21 2.42 -2.97 9.59
C THR A 21 2.46 -3.22 8.08
N LYS A 22 3.52 -3.86 7.59
CA LYS A 22 3.61 -4.30 6.19
C LYS A 22 2.45 -5.21 5.77
N GLU A 23 1.96 -6.07 6.67
CA GLU A 23 0.79 -6.92 6.42
C GLU A 23 -0.46 -6.08 6.14
N ARG A 24 -0.62 -4.95 6.85
CA ARG A 24 -1.74 -4.05 6.59
C ARG A 24 -1.61 -3.35 5.24
N VAL A 25 -0.39 -2.96 4.84
CA VAL A 25 -0.11 -2.43 3.49
C VAL A 25 -0.40 -3.49 2.43
N TYR A 26 0.00 -4.75 2.64
CA TYR A 26 -0.26 -5.88 1.75
C TYR A 26 -1.74 -6.04 1.40
N ASN A 27 -2.60 -6.00 2.42
CA ASN A 27 -4.06 -6.14 2.25
C ASN A 27 -4.68 -5.04 1.38
N THR A 28 -4.02 -3.89 1.24
CA THR A 28 -4.52 -2.80 0.38
C THR A 28 -4.29 -3.04 -1.11
N VAL A 29 -3.34 -3.90 -1.48
CA VAL A 29 -3.16 -4.37 -2.86
C VAL A 29 -4.39 -5.20 -3.27
N GLY A 30 -4.81 -6.15 -2.44
CA GLY A 30 -6.02 -6.95 -2.68
C GLY A 30 -7.32 -6.13 -2.72
N ALA A 31 -7.33 -4.96 -2.09
CA ALA A 31 -8.44 -4.02 -2.14
C ALA A 31 -8.40 -3.06 -3.34
N GLY A 32 -7.41 -3.18 -4.23
CA GLY A 32 -7.25 -2.31 -5.41
C GLY A 32 -6.92 -0.86 -5.09
N ARG A 33 -6.41 -0.57 -3.88
CA ARG A 33 -6.08 0.80 -3.45
C ARG A 33 -4.69 1.22 -3.90
N ILE A 34 -3.75 0.27 -3.92
CA ILE A 34 -2.39 0.44 -4.40
C ILE A 34 -2.00 -0.76 -5.26
N THR A 35 -0.95 -0.62 -6.05
CA THR A 35 -0.40 -1.72 -6.87
C THR A 35 0.66 -2.54 -6.10
N PRO A 36 1.04 -3.73 -6.59
CA PRO A 36 2.16 -4.49 -6.05
C PRO A 36 3.49 -3.70 -6.01
N GLU A 37 3.75 -2.87 -7.02
CA GLU A 37 4.96 -2.04 -7.09
C GLU A 37 4.94 -0.97 -6.00
N GLN A 38 3.79 -0.35 -5.76
CA GLN A 38 3.61 0.61 -4.68
C GLN A 38 3.77 -0.02 -3.29
N TYR A 39 3.35 -1.29 -3.11
CA TYR A 39 3.65 -2.03 -1.88
C TYR A 39 5.17 -2.19 -1.68
N GLU A 40 5.91 -2.54 -2.74
CA GLU A 40 7.36 -2.68 -2.69
C GLU A 40 8.06 -1.34 -2.39
N GLU A 41 7.58 -0.23 -2.97
CA GLU A 41 8.09 1.11 -2.64
C GLU A 41 7.85 1.52 -1.18
N ILE A 42 6.68 1.20 -0.62
CA ILE A 42 6.33 1.57 0.76
C ILE A 42 7.12 0.73 1.76
N THR A 43 7.24 -0.57 1.52
CA THR A 43 7.74 -1.53 2.52
C THR A 43 9.19 -1.97 2.30
N GLY A 44 9.74 -1.78 1.10
CA GLY A 44 11.01 -2.34 0.67
C GLY A 44 10.98 -3.86 0.41
N GLU A 45 9.82 -4.50 0.48
CA GLU A 45 9.66 -5.94 0.27
C GLU A 45 8.84 -6.23 -0.99
N LYS A 46 9.23 -7.25 -1.76
CA LYS A 46 8.46 -7.68 -2.93
C LYS A 46 7.08 -8.18 -2.52
N TYR A 47 6.04 -7.74 -3.24
CA TYR A 47 4.70 -8.29 -3.08
C TYR A 47 4.64 -9.74 -3.58
N THR A 48 4.29 -10.68 -2.69
CA THR A 48 4.03 -12.07 -3.07
C THR A 48 2.52 -12.33 -3.07
N PRO A 49 1.89 -12.60 -4.22
CA PRO A 49 0.46 -12.91 -4.29
C PRO A 49 0.10 -14.07 -3.35
N PRO A 50 -1.12 -14.09 -2.78
CA PRO A 50 -1.60 -15.25 -2.04
C PRO A 50 -1.55 -16.47 -2.98
N GLN A 51 -1.07 -17.61 -2.47
CA GLN A 51 -1.16 -18.89 -3.19
C GLN A 51 -2.58 -19.45 -3.15
#